data_AF-A0A2N1P593-F1
#
_entry.id   AF-A0A2N1P593-F1
#
_cell.length_a   1.000
_cell.length_b   1.000
_cell.length_c   1.000
_cell.angle_alpha   90.00
_cell.angle_beta   90.00
_cell.angle_gamma   90.00
#
_symmetry.space_group_name_H-M   'P 1'
#
loop_
_entity.id
_entity.type
_entity.pdbx_description
1 polymer ?
#
loop_
_entity_poly.entity_id
_entity_poly.type
_entity_poly.pdbx_seq_one_letter_code
_entity_poly.pdbx_strand_id
1 'polypeptide(L)' 'MGEIVGAFKSLSARKWIKYIESNNILDKSVKLWQRSFYDHVMRDENELYQIRKYILENPLKWHLDNEFREISR' A
#
# COMPACT_ATOMS: atom_id res chain seq x y z
N MET A 1 -7.37 -12.19 -9.33
CA MET A 1 -6.89 -10.98 -8.61
C MET A 1 -5.76 -11.29 -7.63
N GLY A 2 -5.92 -12.25 -6.72
CA GLY A 2 -4.88 -12.59 -5.73
C GLY A 2 -3.50 -12.92 -6.31
N GLU A 3 -3.43 -13.67 -7.40
CA GLU A 3 -2.15 -14.02 -8.05
C GLU A 3 -1.43 -12.78 -8.62
N ILE A 4 -2.17 -11.89 -9.29
CA ILE A 4 -1.61 -10.66 -9.87
C ILE A 4 -1.09 -9.74 -8.77
N VAL A 5 -1.88 -9.50 -7.72
CA VAL A 5 -1.48 -8.67 -6.58
C VAL A 5 -0.31 -9.32 -5.83
N GLY A 6 -0.33 -10.64 -5.67
CA GLY A 6 0.77 -11.40 -5.06
C GLY A 6 2.07 -11.27 -5.85
N ALA A 7 2.02 -11.44 -7.17
CA ALA A 7 3.16 -11.24 -8.05
C ALA A 7 3.68 -9.79 -7.96
N PHE A 8 2.80 -8.79 -8.03
CA PHE A 8 3.17 -7.40 -7.88
C PHE A 8 3.86 -7.11 -6.54
N LYS A 9 3.27 -7.54 -5.41
CA LYS A 9 3.82 -7.36 -4.07
C LYS A 9 5.20 -8.02 -3.93
N SER A 10 5.36 -9.22 -4.49
CA SER A 10 6.63 -9.96 -4.48
C SER A 10 7.71 -9.27 -5.31
N LEU A 11 7.40 -8.90 -6.55
CA LEU A 11 8.35 -8.26 -7.47
C LEU A 11 8.82 -6.89 -6.95
N SER A 12 7.89 -6.08 -6.45
CA SER A 12 8.19 -4.77 -5.86
C SER A 12 9.04 -4.89 -4.59
N ALA A 13 8.69 -5.80 -3.67
CA ALA A 13 9.46 -6.04 -2.45
C ALA A 13 10.89 -6.50 -2.75
N ARG A 14 11.05 -7.43 -3.71
CA ARG A 14 12.38 -7.87 -4.14
C ARG A 14 13.21 -6.74 -4.74
N LYS A 15 12.60 -5.86 -5.53
CA LYS A 15 13.29 -4.68 -6.10
C LYS A 15 13.71 -3.72 -4.99
N TRP A 16 12.86 -3.50 -3.99
CA TRP A 16 13.16 -2.65 -2.84
C TRP A 16 14.32 -3.21 -1.99
N ILE A 17 14.31 -4.51 -1.69
CA ILE A 17 15.40 -5.17 -0.95
C ILE A 17 16.73 -4.99 -1.69
N LYS A 18 16.76 -5.23 -3.00
CA LYS A 18 17.97 -5.01 -3.82
C LYS A 18 18.44 -3.55 -3.77
N TYR A 19 17.52 -2.59 -3.76
CA TYR A 19 17.87 -1.17 -3.65
C TYR A 19 18.49 -0.85 -2.28
N ILE A 20 17.90 -1.31 -1.18
CA ILE A 20 18.45 -1.14 0.17
C ILE A 20 19.86 -1.72 0.27
N GLU A 21 20.06 -2.95 -0.23
CA GLU A 21 21.36 -3.63 -0.23
C GLU A 21 22.41 -2.84 -1.01
N SER A 22 22.09 -2.38 -2.23
CA SER A 22 23.01 -1.59 -3.05
C SER A 22 23.34 -0.21 -2.49
N ASN A 23 22.45 0.38 -1.68
CA ASN A 23 22.64 1.71 -1.08
C ASN A 23 23.10 1.64 0.39
N ASN A 24 23.42 0.45 0.89
CA ASN A 24 23.91 0.21 2.25
C ASN A 24 23.01 0.81 3.34
N ILE A 25 21.69 0.80 3.12
CA ILE A 25 20.71 1.31 4.08
C ILE A 25 20.63 0.30 5.24
N LEU A 26 20.99 0.77 6.45
CA LEU A 26 21.16 -0.07 7.65
C LEU A 26 19.85 -0.69 8.15
N ASP A 27 18.72 -0.02 7.93
CA ASP A 27 17.41 -0.54 8.33
C ASP A 27 16.79 -1.40 7.21
N LYS A 28 16.89 -2.71 7.39
CA LYS A 28 16.29 -3.72 6.50
C LYS A 28 14.91 -4.19 6.98
N SER A 29 14.43 -3.69 8.12
CA SER A 29 13.27 -4.25 8.83
C SER A 29 11.91 -3.77 8.30
N VAL A 30 11.89 -2.94 7.25
CA VAL A 30 10.65 -2.40 6.72
C VAL A 30 9.84 -3.47 5.98
N LYS A 31 8.75 -3.90 6.62
CA LYS A 31 7.71 -4.68 5.97
C LYS A 31 7.00 -3.80 4.92
N LEU A 32 7.42 -3.92 3.67
CA LEU A 32 6.95 -3.05 2.58
C LEU A 32 5.43 -3.10 2.36
N TRP A 33 4.82 -4.27 2.56
CA TRP A 33 3.40 -4.49 2.33
C TRP A 33 2.69 -4.94 3.60
N GLN A 34 1.55 -4.31 3.90
CA GLN A 34 0.55 -4.87 4.82
C GLN A 34 0.05 -6.23 4.30
N ARG A 35 -0.38 -7.09 5.25
CA ARG A 35 -0.95 -8.41 4.95
C ARG A 35 -2.29 -8.24 4.24
N SER A 36 -2.60 -9.12 3.30
CA SER A 36 -3.83 -9.08 2.49
C SER A 36 -3.93 -7.83 1.62
N PHE A 37 -5.02 -7.65 0.89
CA PHE A 37 -5.29 -6.47 0.07
C PHE A 37 -6.81 -6.25 0.02
N TYR A 38 -7.22 -5.00 -0.20
CA TYR A 38 -8.61 -4.66 -0.43
C TYR A 38 -8.98 -4.94 -1.90
N ASP A 39 -10.08 -5.63 -2.12
CA ASP A 39 -10.64 -5.94 -3.44
C ASP A 39 -12.13 -5.59 -3.44
N HIS A 40 -12.57 -4.79 -4.41
CA HIS A 40 -13.95 -4.34 -4.51
C HIS A 40 -14.33 -4.07 -5.97
N VAL A 41 -15.44 -4.66 -6.41
CA VAL A 41 -15.94 -4.51 -7.78
C VAL A 41 -16.88 -3.32 -7.84
N MET A 42 -16.49 -2.31 -8.61
CA MET A 42 -17.29 -1.11 -8.84
C MET A 42 -18.49 -1.39 -9.74
N ARG A 43 -19.69 -1.03 -9.27
CA ARG A 43 -20.94 -1.37 -9.96
C ARG A 43 -21.60 -0.19 -10.67
N ASP A 44 -21.24 1.03 -10.29
CA ASP A 44 -21.79 2.26 -10.87
C ASP A 44 -20.79 3.42 -10.86
N GLU A 45 -21.17 4.50 -11.54
CA GLU A 45 -20.32 5.69 -11.69
C GLU A 45 -20.17 6.49 -10.39
N ASN A 46 -21.17 6.46 -9.51
CA ASN A 46 -21.11 7.15 -8.23
C ASN A 46 -20.05 6.49 -7.35
N GLU A 47 -20.00 5.16 -7.31
CA GLU A 47 -18.98 4.40 -6.59
C GLU A 47 -17.57 4.70 -7.12
N LEU A 48 -17.40 4.72 -8.44
CA LEU A 48 -16.16 5.11 -9.09
C LEU A 48 -15.73 6.54 -8.71
N TYR A 49 -16.67 7.48 -8.66
CA TYR A 49 -16.41 8.84 -8.21
C TYR A 49 -15.94 8.86 -6.74
N GLN A 50 -16.59 8.12 -5.85
CA GLN A 50 -16.19 8.07 -4.44
C GLN A 50 -14.80 7.44 -4.26
N ILE A 51 -14.47 6.37 -4.97
CA ILE A 51 -13.14 5.72 -4.88
C ILE A 51 -12.05 6.67 -5.40
N ARG A 52 -12.29 7.36 -6.51
CA ARG A 52 -11.34 8.36 -7.02
C ARG A 52 -11.13 9.50 -6.03
N LYS A 53 -12.23 10.01 -5.45
CA LYS A 53 -12.19 11.03 -4.40
C LYS A 53 -11.39 10.54 -3.19
N TYR A 54 -11.63 9.30 -2.74
CA TYR A 54 -10.86 8.69 -1.65
C TYR A 54 -9.37 8.64 -1.96
N ILE A 55 -8.96 8.17 -3.14
CA ILE A 55 -7.53 8.10 -3.52
C ILE A 55 -6.86 9.48 -3.45
N LEU A 56 -7.55 10.53 -3.91
CA LEU A 56 -7.02 11.89 -3.90
C LEU A 56 -6.99 12.50 -2.50
N GLU A 57 -8.00 12.24 -1.69
CA GLU A 57 -8.14 12.86 -0.36
C GLU A 57 -7.40 12.10 0.75
N ASN A 58 -7.14 10.80 0.58
CA ASN A 58 -6.54 9.96 1.61
C ASN A 58 -5.19 10.49 2.12
N PRO A 59 -4.25 10.97 1.27
CA PRO A 59 -2.99 11.54 1.76
C PRO A 59 -3.19 12.70 2.74
N LEU A 60 -4.20 13.54 2.51
CA LEU A 60 -4.53 14.66 3.41
C LEU A 60 -5.15 14.18 4.71
N LYS A 61 -5.89 13.07 4.66
CA LYS A 61 -6.61 12.48 5.81
C LYS A 61 -5.80 11.43 6.56
N TRP A 62 -4.60 11.10 6.10
CA TRP A 62 -3.78 10.02 6.65
C TRP A 62 -3.56 10.14 8.16
N HIS A 63 -3.33 11.36 8.67
CA HIS A 63 -3.15 11.64 10.09
C HIS A 63 -4.40 11.38 10.97
N LEU A 64 -5.57 11.26 10.36
CA LEU A 64 -6.84 10.97 11.03
C LEU A 64 -7.16 9.46 11.02
N ASP A 65 -6.42 8.67 10.25
CA ASP A 65 -6.65 7.24 10.12
C ASP A 65 -6.21 6.51 11.40
N ASN A 66 -6.93 5.44 11.76
CA ASN A 66 -6.57 4.61 12.90
C ASN A 66 -5.31 3.77 12.62
N GLU A 67 -5.07 3.37 11.35
CA GLU A 67 -3.84 2.66 10.97
C GLU A 67 -2.59 3.53 11.12
N PHE A 68 -2.72 4.86 10.99
CA PHE A 68 -1.63 5.80 11.27
C PHE A 68 -1.11 5.66 12.72
N ARG A 69 -2.01 5.34 13.66
CA ARG A 69 -1.67 5.19 15.09
C ARG A 69 -0.98 3.87 15.39
N GLU A 70 -1.19 2.83 14.59
CA GLU A 70 -0.52 1.53 14.76
C GLU A 70 0.94 1.55 14.28
N ILE A 71 1.28 2.36 13.28
CA ILE A 71 2.65 2.50 12.76
C ILE A 71 3.52 3.38 13.68
N SER A 72 2.89 4.22 14.52
CA SER A 72 3.56 5.20 15.40
C SER A 72 3.75 4.72 16.85
N ARG A 73 3.46 3.45 17.16
CA ARG A 73 3.67 2.81 18.47
C ARG A 73 4.75 1.74 18.38
#